data_AF-K3WDP5-F1
#
_entry.id   AF-K3WDP5-F1
#
_cell.length_a   1.000
_cell.length_b   1.000
_cell.length_c   1.000
_cell.angle_alpha   90.00
_cell.angle_beta   90.00
_cell.angle_gamma   90.00
#
_symmetry.space_group_name_H-M   'P 1'
#
loop_
_entity.id
_entity.type
_entity.pdbx_description
1 polymer ?
#
loop_
_entity_poly.entity_id
_entity_poly.type
_entity_poly.pdbx_seq_one_letter_code
_entity_poly.pdbx_strand_id
1 'polypeptide(L)'
;MADESPAAAPAEATPAAVDVKTEDAKKPAKRSKLDLSREKMEQFKKKAEKRGVVYISRVPPFMKPEKVKHLLGQYGDINRIYLVPEDKTHHKKRVAAGGNRKQSYTEGWIEFEDKKVAKQVAKVLNTRQIGGRKRDYYHDDIWNLKYLKGFKWDHLTEKIAYENRIRDQKLRMEIAQAKKENEAYLEKVEQSKKFEKMEERKSGANGGANDRDAQYQQIRRTFQQKAPTSSKQHSSLGSSDTLLEKVFASAHKKRKVGDE
;
A
#
# COMPACT_ATOMS: atom_id res chain seq x y z
N MET A 1 -17.15 -41.86 -75.79
CA MET A 1 -16.20 -40.98 -75.08
C MET A 1 -15.44 -41.88 -74.14
N ALA A 2 -14.37 -42.49 -74.67
CA ALA A 2 -12.99 -42.01 -74.52
C ALA A 2 -12.55 -42.27 -73.06
N ASP A 3 -11.89 -43.41 -72.83
CA ASP A 3 -10.42 -43.55 -72.75
C ASP A 3 -10.05 -43.47 -71.24
N GLU A 4 -9.25 -44.31 -70.61
CA GLU A 4 -8.08 -45.06 -71.03
C GLU A 4 -7.78 -46.14 -69.95
N SER A 5 -7.06 -47.18 -70.36
CA SER A 5 -6.65 -48.37 -69.60
C SER A 5 -5.44 -48.12 -68.66
N PRO A 6 -4.99 -49.12 -67.86
CA PRO A 6 -4.14 -48.98 -66.67
C PRO A 6 -2.64 -49.29 -66.89
N ALA A 7 -1.79 -48.89 -65.94
CA ALA A 7 -0.39 -49.34 -65.77
C ALA A 7 0.07 -48.97 -64.33
N ALA A 8 0.91 -49.68 -63.58
CA ALA A 8 1.56 -50.98 -63.62
C ALA A 8 2.12 -51.23 -62.19
N ALA A 9 2.21 -52.48 -61.75
CA ALA A 9 3.09 -52.92 -60.65
C ALA A 9 4.37 -53.55 -61.27
N PRO A 10 5.38 -54.15 -60.56
CA PRO A 10 5.63 -54.32 -59.11
C PRO A 10 7.15 -54.20 -58.72
N ALA A 11 7.55 -54.83 -57.58
CA ALA A 11 8.88 -55.24 -57.07
C ALA A 11 9.61 -54.28 -56.10
N GLU A 12 9.64 -54.50 -54.77
CA GLU A 12 10.28 -55.56 -53.96
C GLU A 12 11.77 -55.32 -53.67
N ALA A 13 12.07 -54.88 -52.43
CA ALA A 13 13.32 -55.14 -51.70
C ALA A 13 13.13 -54.82 -50.20
N THR A 14 13.20 -55.86 -49.36
CA THR A 14 13.28 -55.82 -47.90
C THR A 14 14.75 -55.64 -47.42
N PRO A 15 15.10 -55.82 -46.14
CA PRO A 15 15.26 -54.79 -45.11
C PRO A 15 16.72 -54.66 -44.60
N ALA A 16 17.06 -53.56 -43.92
CA ALA A 16 18.29 -53.48 -43.13
C ALA A 16 17.98 -52.89 -41.75
N ALA A 17 18.01 -53.76 -40.75
CA ALA A 17 18.05 -53.42 -39.34
C ALA A 17 19.39 -52.74 -39.02
N VAL A 18 19.33 -51.62 -38.28
CA VAL A 18 20.48 -51.16 -37.50
C VAL A 18 19.97 -50.77 -36.11
N ASP A 19 20.29 -51.63 -35.16
CA ASP A 19 20.23 -51.41 -33.73
C ASP A 19 20.93 -50.11 -33.32
N VAL A 20 20.21 -49.23 -32.63
CA VAL A 20 20.83 -48.21 -31.78
C VAL A 20 20.33 -48.42 -30.36
N LYS A 21 21.26 -48.92 -29.55
CA LYS A 21 21.17 -49.15 -28.11
C LYS A 21 20.94 -47.83 -27.37
N THR A 22 19.94 -47.87 -26.51
CA THR A 22 19.91 -47.40 -25.12
C THR A 22 20.89 -46.29 -24.73
N GLU A 23 20.35 -45.08 -24.48
CA GLU A 23 20.91 -44.16 -23.49
C GLU A 23 19.83 -43.74 -22.48
N ASP A 24 20.25 -43.67 -21.24
CA ASP A 24 19.49 -43.66 -20.01
C ASP A 24 18.41 -42.57 -19.88
N ALA A 25 17.15 -43.00 -19.88
CA ALA A 25 16.04 -42.21 -19.35
C ALA A 25 16.16 -42.11 -17.81
N LYS A 26 16.93 -41.13 -17.35
CA LYS A 26 17.05 -40.75 -15.94
C LYS A 26 15.66 -40.34 -15.42
N LYS A 27 15.01 -41.26 -14.69
CA LYS A 27 13.76 -41.06 -13.92
C LYS A 27 13.79 -39.69 -13.21
N PRO A 28 12.79 -38.81 -13.36
CA PRO A 28 12.81 -37.53 -12.68
C PRO A 28 12.69 -37.77 -11.18
N ALA A 29 13.77 -37.47 -10.45
CA ALA A 29 13.77 -37.43 -9.00
C ALA A 29 12.63 -36.50 -8.55
N LYS A 30 11.85 -36.93 -7.55
CA LYS A 30 10.73 -36.18 -6.97
C LYS A 30 11.24 -34.83 -6.45
N ARG A 31 11.19 -33.80 -7.30
CA ARG A 31 11.53 -32.41 -6.91
C ARG A 31 10.59 -32.01 -5.79
N SER A 32 11.13 -31.55 -4.68
CA SER A 32 10.33 -31.14 -3.53
C SER A 32 9.46 -29.94 -3.94
N LYS A 33 8.24 -29.82 -3.38
CA LYS A 33 7.32 -28.70 -3.68
C LYS A 33 7.96 -27.32 -3.45
N LEU A 34 8.98 -27.26 -2.59
CA LEU A 34 9.73 -26.04 -2.24
C LEU A 34 10.69 -25.61 -3.36
N ASP A 35 11.33 -26.55 -4.05
CA ASP A 35 12.26 -26.23 -5.14
C ASP A 35 11.49 -25.69 -6.36
N LEU A 36 10.33 -26.30 -6.65
CA LEU A 36 9.42 -25.81 -7.68
C LEU A 36 8.90 -24.40 -7.36
N SER A 37 8.80 -24.03 -6.08
CA SER A 37 8.39 -22.69 -5.63
C SER A 37 9.50 -21.66 -5.86
N ARG A 38 10.76 -22.01 -5.58
CA ARG A 38 11.92 -21.12 -5.81
C ARG A 38 12.17 -20.87 -7.30
N GLU A 39 12.17 -21.93 -8.11
CA GLU A 39 12.33 -21.80 -9.57
C GLU A 39 11.24 -20.90 -10.17
N LYS A 40 9.97 -21.08 -9.74
CA LYS A 40 8.86 -20.21 -10.17
C LYS A 40 9.09 -18.76 -9.74
N MET A 41 9.51 -18.51 -8.50
CA MET A 41 9.80 -17.16 -8.01
C MET A 41 10.89 -16.47 -8.82
N GLU A 42 11.96 -17.18 -9.18
CA GLU A 42 13.01 -16.63 -10.05
C GLU A 42 12.50 -16.36 -11.46
N GLN A 43 11.67 -17.24 -12.02
CA GLN A 43 11.03 -17.00 -13.31
C GLN A 43 10.12 -15.77 -13.27
N PHE A 44 9.36 -15.57 -12.18
CA PHE A 44 8.56 -14.38 -11.96
C PHE A 44 9.42 -13.12 -11.88
N LYS A 45 10.53 -13.15 -11.14
CA LYS A 45 11.49 -12.04 -11.05
C LYS A 45 12.09 -11.71 -12.41
N LYS A 46 12.56 -12.71 -13.16
CA LYS A 46 13.09 -12.55 -14.52
C LYS A 46 12.06 -11.94 -15.48
N LYS A 47 10.79 -12.37 -15.38
CA LYS A 47 9.68 -11.76 -16.15
C LYS A 47 9.44 -10.32 -15.71
N ALA A 48 9.40 -10.03 -14.41
CA ALA A 48 9.21 -8.69 -13.88
C ALA A 48 10.34 -7.72 -14.29
N GLU A 49 11.58 -8.19 -14.41
CA GLU A 49 12.71 -7.39 -14.90
C GLU A 49 12.58 -7.00 -16.38
N LYS A 50 11.97 -7.87 -17.19
CA LYS A 50 11.68 -7.60 -18.61
C LYS A 50 10.54 -6.60 -18.79
N ARG A 51 9.59 -6.54 -17.86
CA ARG A 51 8.47 -5.59 -17.91
C ARG A 51 8.91 -4.13 -17.97
N GLY A 52 8.12 -3.32 -18.68
CA GLY A 52 8.33 -1.89 -18.80
C GLY A 52 7.04 -1.12 -18.55
N VAL A 53 7.15 0.02 -17.88
CA VAL A 53 6.01 0.89 -17.58
C VAL A 53 6.07 2.14 -18.46
N VAL A 54 4.92 2.49 -19.03
CA VAL A 54 4.69 3.72 -19.78
C VAL A 54 3.70 4.58 -18.98
N TYR A 55 4.06 5.84 -18.81
CA TYR A 55 3.22 6.86 -18.22
C TYR A 55 2.39 7.56 -19.30
N ILE A 56 1.10 7.76 -19.02
CA ILE A 56 0.21 8.60 -19.82
C ILE A 56 -0.12 9.87 -19.03
N SER A 57 0.27 11.02 -19.57
CA SER A 57 0.11 12.31 -18.87
C SER A 57 -1.30 12.87 -18.96
N ARG A 58 -2.00 12.59 -20.06
CA ARG A 58 -3.35 13.07 -20.30
C ARG A 58 -4.16 11.95 -20.92
N VAL A 59 -5.21 11.53 -20.21
CA VAL A 59 -6.18 10.57 -20.72
C VAL A 59 -7.35 11.34 -21.35
N PRO A 60 -7.72 11.04 -22.60
CA PRO A 60 -8.89 11.65 -23.22
C PRO A 60 -10.18 11.45 -22.41
N PRO A 61 -11.13 12.39 -22.46
CA PRO A 61 -12.43 12.22 -21.85
C PRO A 61 -13.10 10.93 -22.34
N PHE A 62 -13.87 10.24 -21.48
CA PHE A 62 -14.60 8.99 -21.80
C PHE A 62 -13.73 7.76 -22.07
N MET A 63 -12.40 7.87 -22.03
CA MET A 63 -11.51 6.75 -22.25
C MET A 63 -11.37 5.90 -20.97
N LYS A 64 -11.91 4.68 -21.02
CA LYS A 64 -11.75 3.68 -19.95
C LYS A 64 -10.43 2.92 -20.08
N PRO A 65 -9.91 2.32 -18.99
CA PRO A 65 -8.72 1.46 -19.03
C PRO A 65 -8.82 0.33 -20.07
N GLU A 66 -10.02 -0.25 -20.24
CA GLU A 66 -10.29 -1.29 -21.24
C GLU A 66 -10.05 -0.79 -22.68
N LYS A 67 -10.46 0.43 -22.99
CA LYS A 67 -10.25 1.01 -24.33
C LYS A 67 -8.78 1.31 -24.57
N VAL A 68 -8.06 1.80 -23.55
CA VAL A 68 -6.59 1.96 -23.62
C VAL A 68 -5.93 0.61 -23.89
N LYS A 69 -6.34 -0.44 -23.19
CA LYS A 69 -5.84 -1.81 -23.41
C LYS A 69 -6.04 -2.26 -24.84
N HIS A 70 -7.24 -2.07 -25.39
CA HIS A 70 -7.54 -2.46 -26.76
C HIS A 70 -6.72 -1.67 -27.78
N LEU A 71 -6.61 -0.35 -27.62
CA LEU A 71 -5.87 0.51 -28.54
C LEU A 71 -4.37 0.27 -28.52
N LEU A 72 -3.79 -0.02 -27.36
CA LEU A 72 -2.36 -0.29 -27.23
C LEU A 72 -2.00 -1.76 -27.40
N GLY A 73 -2.97 -2.66 -27.25
CA GLY A 73 -2.82 -4.11 -27.42
C GLY A 73 -2.38 -4.51 -28.83
N GLN A 74 -2.66 -3.68 -29.84
CA GLN A 74 -2.16 -3.89 -31.21
C GLN A 74 -0.63 -3.77 -31.33
N TYR A 75 0.03 -3.08 -30.39
CA TYR A 75 1.48 -2.89 -30.41
C TYR A 75 2.23 -3.85 -29.48
N GLY A 76 1.53 -4.49 -28.54
CA GLY A 76 2.07 -5.55 -27.71
C GLY A 76 1.25 -5.83 -26.46
N ASP A 77 1.66 -6.87 -25.74
CA ASP A 77 0.92 -7.40 -24.61
C ASP A 77 1.02 -6.52 -23.36
N ILE A 78 -0.16 -6.16 -22.85
CA ILE A 78 -0.33 -5.31 -21.67
C ILE A 78 -0.81 -6.17 -20.51
N ASN A 79 -0.06 -6.10 -19.40
CA ASN A 79 -0.35 -6.88 -18.21
C ASN A 79 -1.29 -6.12 -17.26
N ARG A 80 -0.87 -4.90 -16.85
CA ARG A 80 -1.59 -4.07 -15.87
C ARG A 80 -1.77 -2.65 -16.38
N ILE A 81 -2.93 -2.06 -16.08
CA ILE A 81 -3.27 -0.66 -16.39
C ILE A 81 -3.89 -0.02 -15.16
N TYR A 82 -3.43 1.18 -14.84
CA TYR A 82 -3.94 1.97 -13.74
C TYR A 82 -4.11 3.39 -14.23
N LEU A 83 -5.34 3.89 -14.19
CA LEU A 83 -5.67 5.26 -14.51
C LEU A 83 -6.17 5.93 -13.24
N VAL A 84 -5.64 7.12 -12.94
CA VAL A 84 -6.02 7.92 -11.77
C VAL A 84 -7.37 8.56 -12.07
N PRO A 85 -8.42 8.24 -11.30
CA PRO A 85 -9.69 8.92 -11.46
C PRO A 85 -9.53 10.39 -11.10
N GLU A 86 -10.25 11.25 -11.82
CA GLU A 86 -10.41 12.66 -11.47
C GLU A 86 -10.86 12.79 -10.00
N ASP A 87 -10.36 13.82 -9.31
CA ASP A 87 -10.76 14.07 -7.93
C ASP A 87 -12.28 14.27 -7.81
N LYS A 88 -12.86 13.74 -6.73
CA LYS A 88 -14.30 13.75 -6.49
C LYS A 88 -14.84 15.17 -6.41
N THR A 89 -14.06 16.13 -5.93
CA THR A 89 -14.51 17.53 -5.82
C THR A 89 -14.59 18.18 -7.20
N HIS A 90 -13.57 17.98 -8.05
CA HIS A 90 -13.55 18.45 -9.43
C HIS A 90 -14.66 17.81 -10.26
N HIS A 91 -14.88 16.51 -10.09
CA HIS A 91 -15.99 15.80 -10.71
C HIS A 91 -17.34 16.41 -10.32
N LYS A 92 -17.59 16.64 -9.01
CA LYS A 92 -18.83 17.27 -8.54
C LYS A 92 -19.03 18.67 -9.09
N LYS A 93 -17.98 19.50 -9.11
CA LYS A 93 -18.02 20.86 -9.69
C LYS A 93 -18.39 20.82 -11.18
N ARG A 94 -17.76 19.91 -11.93
CA ARG A 94 -18.01 19.73 -13.36
C ARG A 94 -19.44 19.27 -13.65
N VAL A 95 -19.95 18.33 -12.87
CA VAL A 95 -21.34 17.85 -13.00
C VAL A 95 -22.34 18.94 -12.60
N ALA A 96 -22.06 19.70 -11.55
CA ALA A 96 -22.90 20.83 -11.13
C ALA A 96 -22.96 21.94 -12.19
N ALA A 97 -21.86 22.17 -12.91
CA ALA A 97 -21.81 23.10 -14.04
C ALA A 97 -22.47 22.58 -15.34
N GLY A 98 -23.19 21.45 -15.30
CA GLY A 98 -23.84 20.85 -16.47
C GLY A 98 -22.88 20.09 -17.41
N GLY A 99 -21.63 19.87 -16.98
CA GLY A 99 -20.65 19.09 -17.72
C GLY A 99 -20.94 17.58 -17.74
N ASN A 100 -20.08 16.83 -18.41
CA ASN A 100 -20.19 15.38 -18.53
C ASN A 100 -20.35 14.67 -17.17
N ARG A 101 -21.16 13.63 -17.08
CA ARG A 101 -21.38 12.87 -15.83
C ARG A 101 -20.45 11.66 -15.67
N LYS A 102 -19.74 11.27 -16.72
CA LYS A 102 -18.84 10.13 -16.69
C LYS A 102 -17.53 10.48 -15.97
N GLN A 103 -16.90 9.47 -15.38
CA GLN A 103 -15.60 9.59 -14.73
C GLN A 103 -14.54 9.85 -15.79
N SER A 104 -13.78 10.92 -15.59
CA SER A 104 -12.58 11.23 -16.35
C SER A 104 -11.36 10.71 -15.58
N TYR A 105 -10.28 10.46 -16.30
CA TYR A 105 -9.00 10.10 -15.71
C TYR A 105 -8.00 11.22 -16.02
N THR A 106 -7.12 11.53 -15.07
CA THR A 106 -6.12 12.59 -15.24
C THR A 106 -4.86 12.01 -15.88
N GLU A 107 -4.28 11.03 -15.21
CA GLU A 107 -3.03 10.39 -15.58
C GLU A 107 -3.13 8.87 -15.47
N GLY A 108 -2.11 8.15 -15.93
CA GLY A 108 -2.09 6.71 -15.79
C GLY A 108 -0.74 6.05 -16.06
N TRP A 109 -0.67 4.77 -15.73
CA TRP A 109 0.47 3.90 -15.93
C TRP A 109 0.02 2.61 -16.59
N ILE A 110 0.80 2.19 -17.58
CA ILE A 110 0.53 1.02 -18.41
C ILE A 110 1.77 0.14 -18.35
N GLU A 111 1.63 -1.09 -17.88
CA GLU A 111 2.70 -2.08 -17.82
C GLU A 111 2.63 -3.02 -19.01
N PHE A 112 3.65 -2.96 -19.86
CA PHE A 112 3.88 -3.92 -20.93
C PHE A 112 4.71 -5.10 -20.43
N GLU A 113 4.49 -6.26 -21.03
CA GLU A 113 5.28 -7.47 -20.73
C GLU A 113 6.77 -7.27 -21.05
N ASP A 114 7.08 -6.54 -22.13
CA ASP A 114 8.44 -6.23 -22.56
C ASP A 114 8.76 -4.73 -22.57
N LYS A 115 9.86 -4.36 -21.93
CA LYS A 115 10.38 -2.98 -21.89
C LYS A 115 10.86 -2.47 -23.25
N LYS A 116 11.20 -3.36 -24.18
CA LYS A 116 11.58 -2.98 -25.55
C LYS A 116 10.36 -2.43 -26.29
N VAL A 117 9.24 -3.15 -26.21
CA VAL A 117 7.95 -2.73 -26.77
C VAL A 117 7.50 -1.43 -26.10
N ALA A 118 7.55 -1.34 -24.77
CA ALA A 118 7.21 -0.11 -24.05
C ALA A 118 7.97 1.12 -24.56
N LYS A 119 9.29 0.98 -24.80
CA LYS A 119 10.13 2.06 -25.35
C LYS A 119 9.73 2.43 -26.77
N GLN A 120 9.47 1.43 -27.62
CA GLN A 120 9.07 1.65 -29.00
C GLN A 120 7.70 2.32 -29.07
N VAL A 121 6.71 1.83 -28.32
CA VAL A 121 5.38 2.40 -28.21
C VAL A 121 5.45 3.86 -27.78
N ALA A 122 6.20 4.16 -26.72
CA ALA A 122 6.38 5.55 -26.28
C ALA A 122 7.06 6.41 -27.34
N LYS A 123 8.08 5.91 -28.05
CA LYS A 123 8.76 6.68 -29.10
C LYS A 123 7.89 6.91 -30.34
N VAL A 124 7.12 5.91 -30.73
CA VAL A 124 6.32 5.92 -31.97
C VAL A 124 5.00 6.64 -31.77
N LEU A 125 4.27 6.36 -30.70
CA LEU A 125 2.92 6.89 -30.50
C LEU A 125 2.89 8.24 -29.79
N ASN A 126 3.93 8.63 -29.06
CA ASN A 126 3.92 9.94 -28.43
C ASN A 126 3.73 11.04 -29.47
N THR A 127 2.85 12.00 -29.18
CA THR A 127 2.42 13.10 -30.07
C THR A 127 1.69 12.68 -31.35
N ARG A 128 1.23 11.42 -31.45
CA ARG A 128 0.37 10.98 -32.56
C ARG A 128 -1.11 10.99 -32.18
N GLN A 129 -1.96 11.19 -33.17
CA GLN A 129 -3.41 11.08 -33.00
C GLN A 129 -3.81 9.67 -32.58
N ILE A 130 -4.84 9.58 -31.74
CA ILE A 130 -5.34 8.31 -31.19
C ILE A 130 -6.28 7.64 -32.18
N GLY A 131 -7.26 8.40 -32.68
CA GLY A 131 -8.26 7.91 -33.60
C GLY A 131 -7.74 7.84 -35.03
N GLY A 132 -8.39 7.01 -35.84
CA GLY A 132 -8.09 6.90 -37.27
C GLY A 132 -9.14 7.66 -38.09
N ARG A 133 -10.38 7.16 -38.10
CA ARG A 133 -11.42 7.72 -38.96
C ARG A 133 -12.00 8.98 -38.32
N LYS A 134 -12.38 9.97 -39.11
CA LYS A 134 -12.97 11.25 -38.63
C LYS A 134 -14.23 11.10 -37.76
N ARG A 135 -14.93 9.97 -37.86
CA ARG A 135 -16.12 9.65 -37.05
C ARG A 135 -15.77 9.02 -35.69
N ASP A 136 -14.53 8.63 -35.47
CA ASP A 136 -14.10 8.03 -34.20
C ASP A 136 -14.08 9.09 -33.09
N TYR A 137 -14.48 8.66 -31.90
CA TYR A 137 -14.62 9.53 -30.73
C TYR A 137 -13.32 10.24 -30.33
N TYR A 138 -12.18 9.60 -30.59
CA TYR A 138 -10.85 10.05 -30.17
C TYR A 138 -10.00 10.54 -31.36
N HIS A 139 -10.62 10.93 -32.47
CA HIS A 139 -9.93 11.34 -33.69
C HIS A 139 -8.96 12.51 -33.44
N ASP A 140 -9.44 13.55 -32.77
CA ASP A 140 -8.66 14.77 -32.53
C ASP A 140 -7.79 14.68 -31.26
N ASP A 141 -7.93 13.61 -30.48
CA ASP A 141 -7.12 13.38 -29.30
C ASP A 141 -5.72 12.88 -29.67
N ILE A 142 -4.73 13.27 -28.86
CA ILE A 142 -3.31 12.97 -29.09
C ILE A 142 -2.79 12.12 -27.93
N TRP A 143 -2.01 11.09 -28.25
CA TRP A 143 -1.27 10.30 -27.26
C TRP A 143 -0.15 11.14 -26.64
N ASN A 144 -0.14 11.23 -25.31
CA ASN A 144 1.00 11.77 -24.55
C ASN A 144 1.58 10.66 -23.67
N LEU A 145 2.61 9.98 -24.18
CA LEU A 145 3.18 8.77 -23.61
C LEU A 145 4.66 8.95 -23.30
N LYS A 146 5.08 8.57 -22.10
CA LYS A 146 6.48 8.62 -21.65
C LYS A 146 6.91 7.28 -21.08
N TYR A 147 7.95 6.69 -21.65
CA TYR A 147 8.58 5.52 -21.06
C TYR A 147 9.36 5.90 -19.79
N LEU A 148 9.15 5.17 -18.71
CA LEU A 148 9.83 5.39 -17.44
C LEU A 148 10.98 4.38 -17.26
N LYS A 149 12.22 4.85 -17.45
CA LYS A 149 13.42 4.01 -17.28
C LYS A 149 13.62 3.68 -15.79
N GLY A 150 13.82 2.41 -15.48
CA GLY A 150 14.06 1.94 -14.10
C GLY A 150 12.81 1.92 -13.20
N PHE A 151 11.68 2.44 -13.68
CA PHE A 151 10.42 2.39 -12.95
C PHE A 151 9.73 1.04 -13.16
N LYS A 152 9.23 0.46 -12.08
CA LYS A 152 8.48 -0.78 -12.06
C LYS A 152 7.10 -0.51 -11.47
N TRP A 153 6.14 -1.35 -11.83
CA TRP A 153 4.78 -1.25 -11.31
C TRP A 153 4.73 -1.32 -9.78
N ASP A 154 5.61 -2.12 -9.18
CA ASP A 154 5.62 -2.32 -7.73
C ASP A 154 5.90 -1.00 -7.00
N HIS A 155 6.73 -0.11 -7.55
CA HIS A 155 6.99 1.23 -6.99
C HIS A 155 5.72 2.11 -7.00
N LEU A 156 4.87 1.99 -8.02
CA LEU A 156 3.60 2.71 -8.08
C LEU A 156 2.66 2.22 -6.97
N THR A 157 2.49 0.90 -6.88
CA THR A 157 1.61 0.29 -5.87
C THR A 157 2.11 0.51 -4.46
N GLU A 158 3.42 0.49 -4.25
CA GLU A 158 4.05 0.76 -2.95
C GLU A 158 3.78 2.21 -2.53
N LYS A 159 3.97 3.18 -3.41
CA LYS A 159 3.66 4.58 -3.13
C LYS A 159 2.17 4.78 -2.77
N ILE A 160 1.26 4.25 -3.59
CA ILE A 160 -0.19 4.35 -3.33
C ILE A 160 -0.56 3.67 -2.01
N ALA A 161 -0.03 2.48 -1.75
CA ALA A 161 -0.28 1.75 -0.51
C ALA A 161 0.27 2.51 0.71
N TYR A 162 1.44 3.12 0.60
CA TYR A 162 2.04 3.94 1.65
C TYR A 162 1.19 5.18 1.95
N GLU A 163 0.78 5.93 0.93
CA GLU A 163 -0.10 7.10 1.10
C GLU A 163 -1.45 6.73 1.71
N ASN A 164 -2.04 5.61 1.29
CA ASN A 164 -3.28 5.10 1.88
C ASN A 164 -3.09 4.69 3.34
N ARG A 165 -1.98 4.01 3.67
CA ARG A 165 -1.67 3.66 5.07
C ARG A 165 -1.51 4.89 5.95
N ILE A 166 -0.84 5.94 5.47
CA ILE A 166 -0.71 7.20 6.21
C ILE A 166 -2.09 7.82 6.44
N ARG A 167 -2.92 7.90 5.39
CA ARG A 167 -4.27 8.46 5.49
C ARG A 167 -5.11 7.70 6.51
N ASP A 168 -5.08 6.38 6.46
CA ASP A 168 -5.83 5.51 7.37
C ASP A 168 -5.31 5.63 8.80
N GLN A 169 -3.99 5.74 9.00
CA GLN A 169 -3.38 5.96 10.31
C GLN A 169 -3.80 7.30 10.90
N LYS A 170 -3.75 8.39 10.12
CA LYS A 170 -4.20 9.72 10.56
C LYS A 170 -5.67 9.71 10.96
N LEU A 171 -6.53 9.17 10.11
CA LEU A 171 -7.96 9.05 10.39
C LEU A 171 -8.22 8.22 11.66
N ARG A 172 -7.49 7.11 11.86
CA ARG A 172 -7.60 6.29 13.08
C ARG A 172 -7.18 7.05 14.33
N MET A 173 -6.09 7.83 14.25
CA MET A 173 -5.64 8.66 15.37
C MET A 173 -6.67 9.74 15.72
N GLU A 174 -7.23 10.41 14.71
CA GLU A 174 -8.29 11.41 14.88
C GLU A 174 -9.54 10.79 15.53
N ILE A 175 -9.98 9.62 15.05
CA ILE A 175 -11.13 8.90 15.64
C ILE A 175 -10.81 8.49 17.08
N ALA A 176 -9.60 7.99 17.36
CA ALA A 176 -9.21 7.58 18.70
C ALA A 176 -9.15 8.77 19.67
N GLN A 177 -8.66 9.92 19.21
CA GLN A 177 -8.67 11.16 19.98
C GLN A 177 -10.09 11.64 20.27
N ALA A 178 -10.95 11.72 19.25
CA ALA A 178 -12.35 12.11 19.42
C ALA A 178 -13.10 11.16 20.36
N LYS A 179 -12.84 9.84 20.28
CA LYS A 179 -13.41 8.87 21.22
C LYS A 179 -12.95 9.10 22.65
N LYS A 180 -11.65 9.32 22.86
CA LYS A 180 -11.09 9.61 24.19
C LYS A 180 -11.68 10.89 24.78
N GLU A 181 -11.86 11.93 23.97
CA GLU A 181 -12.49 13.19 24.40
C GLU A 181 -13.97 12.99 24.74
N ASN A 182 -14.71 12.22 23.94
CA ASN A 182 -16.10 11.88 24.21
C ASN A 182 -16.26 11.05 25.49
N GLU A 183 -15.42 10.04 25.69
CA GLU A 183 -15.40 9.21 26.91
C GLU A 183 -15.10 10.07 28.14
N ALA A 184 -14.08 10.92 28.09
CA ALA A 184 -13.76 11.84 29.18
C ALA A 184 -14.89 12.85 29.48
N TYR A 185 -15.65 13.27 28.47
CA TYR A 185 -16.84 14.10 28.67
C TYR A 185 -17.95 13.34 29.39
N LEU A 186 -18.24 12.10 28.96
CA LEU A 186 -19.25 11.25 29.61
C LEU A 186 -18.90 10.98 31.07
N GLU A 187 -17.64 10.67 31.38
CA GLU A 187 -17.17 10.48 32.75
C GLU A 187 -17.38 11.73 33.63
N LYS A 188 -17.07 12.92 33.10
CA LYS A 188 -17.28 14.20 33.83
C LYS A 188 -18.76 14.47 34.07
N VAL A 189 -19.63 14.20 33.10
CA VAL A 189 -21.08 14.35 33.26
C VAL A 189 -21.61 13.37 34.32
N GLU A 190 -21.14 12.12 34.32
CA GLU A 190 -21.49 11.15 35.36
C GLU A 190 -21.00 11.56 36.75
N GLN A 191 -19.79 12.11 36.85
CA GLN A 191 -19.25 12.65 38.09
C GLN A 191 -20.09 13.83 38.59
N SER A 192 -20.45 14.79 37.73
CA SER A 192 -21.34 15.92 38.08
C SER A 192 -22.66 15.42 38.65
N LYS A 193 -23.34 14.49 37.96
CA LYS A 193 -24.59 13.89 38.44
C LYS A 193 -24.44 13.17 39.78
N LYS A 194 -23.28 12.56 40.05
CA LYS A 194 -23.00 11.92 41.35
C LYS A 194 -22.79 12.97 42.45
N PHE A 195 -22.08 14.05 42.17
CA PHE A 195 -21.90 15.17 43.10
C PHE A 195 -23.22 15.87 43.40
N GLU A 196 -24.02 16.19 42.39
CA GLU A 196 -25.37 16.78 42.54
C GLU A 196 -26.25 15.91 43.46
N LYS A 197 -26.34 14.59 43.21
CA LYS A 197 -27.09 13.67 44.08
C LYS A 197 -26.56 13.62 45.52
N MET A 198 -25.25 13.80 45.71
CA MET A 198 -24.64 13.82 47.04
C MET A 198 -24.96 15.13 47.77
N GLU A 199 -24.91 16.26 47.05
CA GLU A 199 -25.30 17.58 47.56
C GLU A 199 -26.80 17.65 47.90
N GLU A 200 -27.68 17.09 47.07
CA GLU A 200 -29.12 16.95 47.35
C GLU A 200 -29.38 16.13 48.62
N ARG A 201 -28.66 15.01 48.81
CA ARG A 201 -28.75 14.22 50.05
C ARG A 201 -28.25 14.99 51.27
N LYS A 202 -27.16 15.74 51.11
CA LYS A 202 -26.54 16.51 52.20
C LYS A 202 -27.39 17.72 52.59
N SER A 203 -27.96 18.43 51.62
CA SER A 203 -28.90 19.53 51.84
C SER A 203 -30.24 19.05 52.41
N GLY A 204 -30.75 17.89 51.97
CA GLY A 204 -31.93 17.24 52.55
C GLY A 204 -31.71 16.76 54.00
N ALA A 205 -30.50 16.33 54.35
CA ALA A 205 -30.13 15.98 55.74
C ALA A 205 -29.94 17.23 56.64
N ASN A 206 -29.63 18.40 56.06
CA ASN A 206 -29.45 19.65 56.79
C ASN A 206 -30.76 20.26 57.30
N GLY A 207 -31.92 19.69 56.95
CA GLY A 207 -33.22 20.01 57.54
C GLY A 207 -33.50 19.31 58.88
N GLY A 208 -32.59 18.46 59.39
CA GLY A 208 -32.84 17.66 60.59
C GLY A 208 -31.63 17.32 61.46
N ALA A 209 -30.48 17.99 61.30
CA ALA A 209 -29.28 17.65 62.07
C ALA A 209 -28.46 18.89 62.46
N ASN A 210 -29.04 19.77 63.27
CA ASN A 210 -28.32 20.91 63.83
C ASN A 210 -27.56 20.61 65.14
N ASP A 211 -27.26 19.34 65.45
CA ASP A 211 -26.67 18.96 66.76
C ASP A 211 -25.53 17.93 66.74
N ARG A 212 -25.00 17.52 65.57
CA ARG A 212 -23.89 16.53 65.52
C ARG A 212 -22.61 16.96 64.83
N ASP A 213 -22.63 18.03 64.03
CA ASP A 213 -21.45 18.44 63.24
C ASP A 213 -20.47 19.38 63.98
N ALA A 214 -20.81 19.83 65.19
CA ALA A 214 -19.87 20.56 66.05
C ALA A 214 -18.79 19.66 66.69
N GLN A 215 -18.96 18.32 66.68
CA GLN A 215 -18.01 17.40 67.33
C GLN A 215 -16.92 16.85 66.41
N TYR A 216 -17.00 17.03 65.09
CA TYR A 216 -16.03 16.44 64.15
C TYR A 216 -14.97 17.42 63.62
N GLN A 217 -15.08 18.72 63.87
CA GLN A 217 -14.07 19.71 63.43
C GLN A 217 -12.82 19.82 64.34
N GLN A 218 -12.71 19.02 65.41
CA GLN A 218 -11.55 19.02 66.30
C GLN A 218 -10.69 17.75 66.29
N ILE A 219 -10.81 16.89 65.29
CA ILE A 219 -9.81 15.81 65.11
C ILE A 219 -8.66 16.33 64.24
N ARG A 220 -7.85 17.24 64.82
CA ARG A 220 -6.51 17.52 64.31
C ARG A 220 -5.64 16.30 64.62
N ARG A 221 -5.48 15.40 63.63
CA ARG A 221 -4.50 14.32 63.72
C ARG A 221 -3.10 14.92 63.68
N THR A 222 -2.52 15.19 64.84
CA THR A 222 -1.11 15.54 64.97
C THR A 222 -0.30 14.26 64.73
N PHE A 223 0.19 14.11 63.50
CA PHE A 223 1.17 13.08 63.20
C PHE A 223 2.50 13.48 63.87
N GLN A 224 2.82 12.84 64.99
CA GLN A 224 4.13 12.95 65.64
C GLN A 224 5.16 12.24 64.77
N GLN A 225 5.87 13.00 63.93
CA GLN A 225 6.99 12.49 63.16
C GLN A 225 8.13 12.16 64.13
N LYS A 226 8.40 10.86 64.37
CA LYS A 226 9.58 10.44 65.13
C LYS A 226 10.83 10.94 64.42
N ALA A 227 11.71 11.62 65.14
CA ALA A 227 12.98 12.08 64.58
C ALA A 227 13.77 10.87 64.04
N PRO A 228 14.32 10.96 62.81
CA PRO A 228 15.08 9.85 62.25
C PRO A 228 16.34 9.62 63.09
N THR A 229 16.47 8.42 63.65
CA THR A 229 17.69 7.99 64.33
C THR A 229 18.79 7.87 63.28
N SER A 230 19.77 8.76 63.37
CA SER A 230 20.98 8.76 62.56
C SER A 230 21.77 7.45 62.75
N SER A 231 21.56 6.47 61.87
CA SER A 231 22.58 5.49 61.53
C SER A 231 23.23 5.90 60.21
N LYS A 232 24.29 6.71 60.32
CA LYS A 232 25.26 6.86 59.23
C LYS A 232 25.94 5.51 59.02
N GLN A 233 25.55 4.81 57.96
CA GLN A 233 26.48 4.04 57.13
C GLN A 233 26.15 4.28 55.65
N HIS A 234 27.21 4.53 54.89
CA HIS A 234 27.27 5.10 53.55
C HIS A 234 26.39 4.41 52.47
N SER A 235 25.71 5.22 51.65
CA SER A 235 25.69 5.10 50.17
C SER A 235 24.87 6.25 49.55
N SER A 236 25.53 7.35 49.23
CA SER A 236 24.94 8.44 48.44
C SER A 236 24.84 8.02 46.97
N LEU A 237 23.66 7.62 46.51
CA LEU A 237 23.32 7.64 45.08
C LEU A 237 22.69 8.99 44.76
N GLY A 238 23.55 9.93 44.37
CA GLY A 238 23.17 11.27 43.95
C GLY A 238 22.49 11.27 42.58
N SER A 239 21.47 12.14 42.49
CA SER A 239 20.97 12.86 41.31
C SER A 239 20.94 12.11 39.97
N SER A 240 19.73 11.70 39.61
CA SER A 240 19.34 11.05 38.34
C SER A 240 19.54 11.92 37.09
N ASP A 241 19.97 13.18 37.22
CA ASP A 241 20.22 14.07 36.08
C ASP A 241 21.54 13.75 35.35
N THR A 242 22.51 13.16 36.04
CA THR A 242 23.83 12.84 35.44
C THR A 242 23.86 11.52 34.66
N LEU A 243 22.82 10.69 34.82
CA LEU A 243 22.70 9.40 34.12
C LEU A 243 22.11 9.56 32.71
N LEU A 244 21.24 10.55 32.50
CA LEU A 244 20.67 10.83 31.17
C LEU A 244 21.72 11.43 30.22
N GLU A 245 22.60 12.31 30.67
CA GLU A 245 23.68 12.85 29.83
C GLU A 245 24.70 11.79 29.36
N LYS A 246 25.02 10.80 30.21
CA LYS A 246 25.97 9.73 29.87
C LYS A 246 25.42 8.72 28.85
N VAL A 247 24.10 8.54 28.77
CA VAL A 247 23.47 7.66 27.78
C VAL A 247 23.47 8.32 26.39
N PHE A 248 23.27 9.64 26.30
CA PHE A 248 23.30 10.36 25.01
C PHE A 248 24.72 10.67 24.49
N ALA A 249 25.71 10.83 25.37
CA ALA A 249 27.12 11.03 24.96
C ALA A 249 27.79 9.73 24.44
N SER A 250 27.38 8.57 24.97
CA SER A 250 27.85 7.23 24.54
C SER A 250 27.50 6.91 23.08
N ALA A 251 26.41 7.47 22.54
CA ALA A 251 25.94 7.20 21.19
C ALA A 251 26.75 7.90 20.07
N HIS A 252 27.60 8.88 20.40
CA HIS A 252 28.38 9.64 19.40
C HIS A 252 29.85 9.21 19.25
N LYS A 253 30.34 8.24 20.05
CA LYS A 253 31.75 7.78 20.01
C LYS A 253 31.95 6.40 19.35
N LYS A 254 30.94 5.87 18.64
CA LYS A 254 31.05 4.68 17.78
C LYS A 254 30.82 5.00 16.30
N ARG A 255 31.45 6.05 15.79
CA ARG A 255 31.64 6.27 14.32
C ARG A 255 32.93 7.04 14.05
N LYS A 256 34.09 6.49 14.42
CA LYS A 256 35.34 6.78 13.71
C LYS A 256 36.36 5.70 14.03
N VAL A 257 37.12 5.32 13.01
CA VAL A 257 38.24 4.37 12.96
C VAL A 257 37.84 2.93 12.59
N GLY A 258 38.03 2.66 11.30
CA GLY A 258 37.92 1.38 10.61
C GLY A 258 38.23 1.62 9.13
N ASP A 259 39.43 2.14 8.85
CA ASP A 259 40.09 2.16 7.53
C ASP A 259 41.59 2.01 7.81
N GLU A 260 42.08 0.78 7.63
CA GLU A 260 43.32 0.40 6.93
C GLU A 260 43.07 -0.98 6.30
#